data_AF-A0A1B6FU05-F1
#
_entry.id   AF-A0A1B6FU05-F1
#
_cell.length_a   1.000
_cell.length_b   1.000
_cell.length_c   1.000
_cell.angle_alpha   90.00
_cell.angle_beta   90.00
_cell.angle_gamma   90.00
#
_symmetry.space_group_name_H-M   'P 1'
#
loop_
_entity.id
_entity.type
_entity.pdbx_description
1 polymer ?
#
loop_
_entity_poly.entity_id
_entity_poly.type
_entity_poly.pdbx_seq_one_letter_code
_entity_poly.pdbx_strand_id
1 'polypeptide(L)'
;TALALVGDVGLTQETTKDVKFELTIMKNVNGNYEYLTKVIETNLCDHISEKNKPWTPFVNEMGIKGCPIPKKTYTFKKSSLDTAGFPLTAAQAGNYRAKIE
;
A
#
# COMPACT_ATOMS: atom_id res chain seq x y z
N THR A 1 5.84 12.87 -7.83
CA THR A 1 5.82 11.74 -8.80
C THR A 1 4.89 10.67 -8.28
N ALA A 2 4.16 9.94 -9.12
CA ALA A 2 3.24 8.89 -8.68
C ALA A 2 3.70 7.53 -9.24
N LEU A 3 3.74 6.50 -8.39
CA LEU A 3 3.96 5.12 -8.83
C LEU A 3 2.60 4.46 -9.05
N ALA A 4 2.36 3.93 -10.25
CA ALA A 4 1.17 3.14 -10.55
C ALA A 4 1.42 1.68 -10.11
N LEU A 5 0.52 1.17 -9.28
CA LEU A 5 0.59 -0.20 -8.77
C LEU A 5 -0.64 -1.00 -9.22
N VAL A 6 -0.38 -2.26 -9.57
CA VAL A 6 -1.38 -3.25 -9.97
C VAL A 6 -1.13 -4.53 -9.17
N GLY A 7 -2.18 -5.14 -8.63
CA GLY A 7 -2.08 -6.39 -7.90
C GLY A 7 -3.41 -6.87 -7.33
N ASP A 8 -3.34 -8.00 -6.65
CA ASP A 8 -4.45 -8.64 -5.95
C ASP A 8 -4.07 -8.82 -4.46
N VAL A 9 -5.01 -8.52 -3.56
CA VAL A 9 -4.92 -8.83 -2.13
C VAL A 9 -6.02 -9.81 -1.76
N GLY A 10 -5.64 -11.01 -1.33
CA GLY A 10 -6.57 -12.01 -0.81
C GLY A 10 -6.67 -11.93 0.71
N LEU A 11 -7.85 -11.62 1.25
CA LEU A 11 -8.12 -11.84 2.67
C LEU A 11 -8.57 -13.28 2.88
N THR A 12 -7.85 -14.03 3.71
CA THR A 12 -8.13 -15.44 4.04
C THR A 12 -9.19 -15.59 5.14
N GLN A 13 -9.40 -14.52 5.92
CA GLN A 13 -10.39 -14.39 6.98
C GLN A 13 -11.00 -13.00 6.97
N GLU A 14 -12.21 -12.85 7.52
CA GLU A 14 -12.78 -11.54 7.78
C GLU A 14 -11.92 -10.83 8.83
N THR A 15 -11.66 -9.55 8.63
CA THR A 15 -10.86 -8.77 9.57
C THR A 15 -11.69 -8.34 10.77
N THR A 16 -11.09 -8.37 11.96
CA THR A 16 -11.67 -7.75 13.16
C THR A 16 -11.54 -6.22 13.09
N LYS A 17 -11.92 -5.52 14.16
CA LYS A 17 -11.75 -4.07 14.28
C LYS A 17 -10.30 -3.60 14.24
N ASP A 18 -9.33 -4.50 14.39
CA ASP A 18 -7.91 -4.15 14.49
C ASP A 18 -7.16 -4.74 13.29
N VAL A 19 -6.98 -3.92 12.26
CA VAL A 19 -6.22 -4.30 11.05
C VAL A 19 -4.94 -3.52 11.02
N LYS A 20 -3.80 -4.20 11.22
CA LYS A 20 -2.50 -3.58 10.99
C LYS A 20 -2.28 -3.45 9.48
N PHE A 21 -1.73 -2.33 9.05
CA PHE A 21 -1.26 -2.14 7.69
C PHE A 21 0.23 -1.77 7.70
N GLU A 22 1.03 -2.58 7.03
CA GLU A 22 2.43 -2.27 6.78
C GLU A 22 2.71 -2.23 5.26
N LEU A 23 3.25 -1.12 4.78
CA LEU A 23 3.74 -1.00 3.40
C LEU A 23 5.25 -0.79 3.43
N THR A 24 5.99 -1.78 2.93
CA THR A 24 7.43 -1.70 2.75
C THR A 24 7.75 -1.50 1.28
N ILE A 25 8.55 -0.48 0.95
CA ILE A 25 9.01 -0.23 -0.42
C ILE A 25 10.51 -0.51 -0.49
N MET A 26 10.89 -1.29 -1.50
CA MET A 26 12.27 -1.63 -1.82
C MET A 26 12.60 -1.18 -3.23
N LYS A 27 13.83 -0.72 -3.45
CA LYS A 27 14.33 -0.30 -4.77
C LYS A 27 15.37 -1.31 -5.27
N ASN A 28 15.31 -1.65 -6.55
CA ASN A 28 16.40 -2.38 -7.19
C ASN A 28 17.63 -1.48 -7.37
N VAL A 29 18.72 -1.86 -6.73
CA VAL A 29 20.06 -1.28 -6.86
C VAL A 29 20.97 -2.41 -7.35
N ASN A 30 21.44 -2.32 -8.59
CA ASN A 30 22.37 -3.27 -9.21
C ASN A 30 21.94 -4.76 -9.08
N GLY A 31 20.64 -5.04 -9.26
CA GLY A 31 20.09 -6.39 -9.20
C GLY A 31 19.59 -6.82 -7.81
N ASN A 32 19.90 -6.07 -6.75
CA ASN A 32 19.46 -6.33 -5.39
C ASN A 32 18.33 -5.38 -4.98
N TYR A 33 17.32 -5.88 -4.26
CA TYR A 33 16.26 -5.02 -3.72
C TYR A 33 16.66 -4.52 -2.33
N GLU A 34 16.99 -3.23 -2.25
CA GLU A 34 17.38 -2.56 -1.01
C GLU A 34 16.18 -1.84 -0.38
N TYR A 35 16.14 -1.80 0.95
CA TYR A 35 15.12 -1.08 1.71
C TYR A 35 15.15 0.41 1.38
N LEU A 36 13.97 0.97 1.08
CA LEU A 36 13.83 2.41 0.90
C LEU A 36 13.11 3.06 2.09
N THR A 37 11.99 2.46 2.50
CA THR A 37 11.04 3.10 3.43
C THR A 37 9.97 2.10 3.88
N LYS A 38 9.34 2.40 5.02
CA LYS A 38 8.22 1.66 5.58
C LYS A 38 7.17 2.63 6.12
N VAL A 39 5.91 2.35 5.79
CA VAL A 39 4.74 2.98 6.40
C VAL A 39 4.07 1.94 7.29
N ILE A 40 3.73 2.34 8.52
CA ILE A 40 3.02 1.50 9.48
C ILE A 40 1.79 2.26 9.94
N GLU A 41 0.64 1.61 9.84
CA GLU A 41 -0.60 2.00 10.50
C GLU A 41 -1.00 0.86 11.46
N THR A 42 -1.07 1.19 12.75
CA THR A 42 -1.34 0.21 13.80
C THR A 42 -2.79 -0.24 13.81
N ASN A 43 -3.72 0.64 13.42
CA ASN A 43 -5.10 0.28 13.22
C ASN A 43 -5.71 0.98 12.00
N LEU A 44 -5.64 0.32 10.86
CA LEU A 44 -6.21 0.77 9.60
C LEU A 44 -7.70 1.06 9.73
N CYS A 45 -8.45 0.30 10.53
CA CYS A 45 -9.89 0.46 10.64
C CYS A 45 -10.33 1.82 11.19
N ASP A 46 -9.56 2.39 12.12
CA ASP A 46 -9.85 3.71 12.70
C ASP A 46 -9.59 4.83 11.68
N HIS A 47 -8.65 4.61 10.77
CA HIS A 47 -8.14 5.61 9.83
C HIS A 47 -8.47 5.30 8.36
N ILE A 48 -9.32 4.31 8.09
CA ILE A 48 -9.55 3.77 6.73
C ILE A 48 -10.18 4.80 5.79
N SER A 49 -10.96 5.73 6.36
CA SER A 49 -11.64 6.81 5.65
C SER A 49 -10.79 8.07 5.50
N GLU A 50 -9.60 8.11 6.09
CA GLU A 50 -8.71 9.25 6.00
C GLU A 50 -8.21 9.44 4.56
N LYS A 51 -8.13 10.71 4.17
CA LYS A 51 -7.67 11.12 2.84
C LYS A 51 -6.17 11.34 2.86
N ASN A 52 -5.54 11.24 1.70
CA ASN A 52 -4.11 11.51 1.48
C ASN A 52 -3.18 10.62 2.33
N LYS A 53 -3.62 9.42 2.69
CA LYS A 53 -2.80 8.43 3.38
C LYS A 53 -2.25 7.39 2.40
N PRO A 54 -1.13 6.71 2.74
CA PRO A 54 -0.54 5.72 1.85
C PRO A 54 -1.48 4.58 1.47
N TRP A 55 -2.42 4.19 2.35
CA TRP A 55 -3.43 3.16 2.05
C TRP A 55 -4.63 3.67 1.24
N THR A 56 -4.93 4.98 1.27
CA THR A 56 -6.15 5.57 0.68
C THR A 56 -6.40 5.15 -0.78
N PRO A 57 -5.41 5.17 -1.70
CA PRO A 57 -5.62 4.78 -3.09
C PRO A 57 -6.06 3.32 -3.22
N PHE A 58 -5.43 2.43 -2.43
CA PHE A 58 -5.68 1.00 -2.46
C PHE A 58 -7.06 0.67 -1.90
N VAL A 59 -7.40 1.18 -0.70
CA VAL A 59 -8.72 0.89 -0.08
C VAL A 59 -9.87 1.44 -0.92
N ASN A 60 -9.70 2.60 -1.55
CA ASN A 60 -10.70 3.18 -2.46
C ASN A 60 -10.92 2.32 -3.69
N GLU A 61 -9.84 1.87 -4.34
CA GLU A 61 -9.94 1.03 -5.52
C GLU A 61 -10.51 -0.35 -5.20
N MET A 62 -10.13 -0.91 -4.05
CA MET A 62 -10.68 -2.15 -3.52
C MET A 62 -12.15 -2.01 -3.05
N GLY A 63 -12.68 -0.80 -2.97
CA GLY A 63 -14.05 -0.52 -2.50
C GLY A 63 -14.24 -0.79 -1.00
N ILE A 64 -13.17 -0.73 -0.21
CA ILE A 64 -13.21 -0.93 1.23
C ILE A 64 -13.57 0.40 1.89
N LYS A 65 -14.72 0.44 2.56
CA LYS A 65 -15.28 1.67 3.17
C LYS A 65 -15.22 1.70 4.69
N GLY A 66 -14.85 0.59 5.31
CA GLY A 66 -14.96 0.39 6.75
C GLY A 66 -14.58 -1.03 7.14
N CYS A 67 -14.51 -1.26 8.45
CA CYS A 67 -14.35 -2.58 9.03
C CYS A 67 -15.68 -3.10 9.59
N PRO A 68 -15.88 -4.43 9.66
CA PRO A 68 -14.96 -5.48 9.22
C PRO A 68 -14.80 -5.52 7.70
N ILE A 69 -13.58 -5.79 7.22
CA ILE A 69 -13.30 -5.97 5.79
C ILE A 69 -13.64 -7.41 5.41
N PRO A 70 -14.60 -7.63 4.48
CA PRO A 70 -15.05 -8.98 4.14
C PRO A 70 -13.94 -9.87 3.56
N LYS A 71 -13.99 -11.16 3.87
CA LYS A 71 -13.13 -12.17 3.24
C LYS A 71 -13.42 -12.26 1.74
N LYS A 72 -12.51 -11.75 0.91
CA LYS A 72 -12.49 -11.94 -0.55
C LYS A 72 -11.13 -11.56 -1.13
N THR A 73 -10.96 -11.81 -2.42
CA THR A 73 -9.87 -11.23 -3.21
C THR A 73 -10.28 -9.84 -3.69
N TYR A 74 -9.43 -8.86 -3.44
CA TYR A 74 -9.55 -7.48 -3.87
C TYR A 74 -8.51 -7.20 -4.93
N THR A 75 -8.93 -6.70 -6.08
CA THR A 75 -8.01 -6.32 -7.17
C THR A 75 -7.87 -4.81 -7.22
N PHE A 76 -6.64 -4.32 -7.32
CA PHE A 76 -6.33 -2.92 -7.59
C PHE A 76 -5.50 -2.84 -8.89
N LYS A 77 -5.91 -1.98 -9.82
CA LYS A 77 -5.35 -1.83 -11.18
C LYS A 77 -4.84 -0.41 -11.46
N LYS A 78 -5.15 0.57 -10.63
CA LYS A 78 -4.90 2.00 -10.84
C LYS A 78 -4.62 2.71 -9.52
N SER A 79 -3.97 2.03 -8.57
CA SER A 79 -3.62 2.63 -7.30
C SER A 79 -2.33 3.42 -7.48
N SER A 80 -2.44 4.74 -7.38
CA SER A 80 -1.30 5.65 -7.40
C SER A 80 -0.79 5.86 -5.98
N LEU A 81 0.41 5.38 -5.67
CA LEU A 81 1.08 5.77 -4.44
C LEU A 81 1.68 7.18 -4.67
N ASP A 82 1.23 8.16 -3.90
CA ASP A 82 1.86 9.49 -3.91
C ASP A 82 3.24 9.36 -3.29
N THR A 83 4.25 9.56 -4.13
CA THR A 83 5.63 9.41 -3.69
C THR A 83 6.24 10.70 -3.17
N ALA A 84 5.48 11.79 -3.05
CA ALA A 84 5.98 13.08 -2.56
C ALA A 84 6.58 13.01 -1.14
N GLY A 85 6.09 12.09 -0.29
CA GLY A 85 6.66 11.80 1.03
C GLY A 85 7.86 10.85 1.02
N PHE A 86 8.27 10.37 -0.14
CA PHE A 86 9.37 9.44 -0.31
C PHE A 86 10.53 10.16 -1.00
N PRO A 87 11.78 9.87 -0.63
CA PRO A 87 12.92 10.42 -1.35
C PRO A 87 12.98 9.73 -2.71
N LEU A 88 12.18 10.17 -3.69
CA LEU A 88 12.18 9.67 -5.06
C LEU A 88 12.54 10.82 -6.01
N THR A 89 13.84 11.05 -6.16
CA THR A 89 14.46 11.96 -7.13
C THR A 89 14.62 11.27 -8.49
N ALA A 90 14.99 12.03 -9.53
CA ALA A 90 15.32 11.45 -10.83
C ALA A 90 16.48 10.43 -10.76
N ALA A 91 17.44 10.64 -9.84
CA ALA A 91 18.51 9.67 -9.53
C ALA A 91 17.98 8.37 -8.91
N GLN A 92 16.74 8.38 -8.42
CA GLN A 92 16.09 7.22 -7.86
C GLN A 92 15.24 6.44 -8.85
N ALA A 93 15.10 6.89 -10.11
CA ALA A 93 14.43 6.13 -11.16
C ALA A 93 14.93 4.67 -11.23
N GLY A 94 14.00 3.72 -11.39
CA GLY A 94 14.34 2.30 -11.42
C GLY A 94 13.14 1.40 -11.13
N ASN A 95 13.43 0.13 -10.90
CA ASN A 95 12.43 -0.88 -10.55
C ASN A 95 12.22 -0.94 -9.04
N TYR A 96 10.97 -1.03 -8.61
CA TYR A 96 10.59 -1.09 -7.20
C TYR A 96 9.77 -2.35 -6.90
N ARG A 97 9.82 -2.79 -5.65
CA ARG A 97 8.89 -3.77 -5.08
C ARG A 97 8.21 -3.17 -3.87
N ALA A 98 6.90 -3.37 -3.78
CA ALA A 98 6.11 -3.09 -2.60
C ALA A 98 5.70 -4.42 -1.95
N LYS A 99 5.82 -4.50 -0.63
CA LYS A 99 5.31 -5.60 0.19
C LYS A 99 4.27 -5.00 1.14
N ILE A 100 3.08 -5.58 1.14
CA ILE A 100 1.99 -5.23 2.05
C ILE A 100 1.81 -6.39 3.03
N GLU A 101 1.82 -6.10 4.33
CA GLU A 101 1.64 -7.07 5.44
C GLU A 101 0.60 -6.58 6.45
#